data_AF-A0A8J5R883-F1
#
_entry.id   AF-A0A8J5R883-F1
#
_cell.length_a   1.000
_cell.length_b   1.000
_cell.length_c   1.000
_cell.angle_alpha   90.00
_cell.angle_beta   90.00
_cell.angle_gamma   90.00
#
_symmetry.space_group_name_H-M   'P 1'
#
loop_
_entity.id
_entity.type
_entity.pdbx_description
1 polymer ?
#
loop_
_entity_poly.entity_id
_entity_poly.type
_entity_poly.pdbx_seq_one_letter_code
_entity_poly.pdbx_strand_id
1 'polypeptide(L)'
;MAKTLRYQGDGRPFWRIVVAESTDCTNNYYFEEVYQYYAHGDAWRLPPGAYKTLRDLKDAGVKLAVVSNFDTRLRKLLKDLHISDMFDAIVISSEVGHEKPAPEIFK
;
A
#
# COMPACT_ATOMS: atom_id res chain seq x y z
N MET A 1 -12.89 -10.78 -20.73
CA MET A 1 -11.49 -10.40 -20.53
C MET A 1 -11.26 -10.29 -19.02
N ALA A 2 -10.40 -11.12 -18.42
CA ALA A 2 -10.05 -10.93 -17.01
C ALA A 2 -9.39 -9.55 -16.86
N LYS A 3 -9.88 -8.72 -15.93
CA LYS A 3 -9.31 -7.40 -15.66
C LYS A 3 -7.88 -7.61 -15.15
N THR A 4 -6.89 -7.08 -15.87
CA THR A 4 -5.49 -7.13 -15.45
C THR A 4 -5.33 -6.43 -14.10
N LEU A 5 -4.75 -7.12 -13.11
CA LEU A 5 -4.45 -6.56 -11.79
C LEU A 5 -3.58 -5.31 -11.94
N ARG A 6 -3.95 -4.18 -11.31
CA ARG A 6 -3.18 -2.93 -11.38
C ARG A 6 -1.78 -3.06 -10.78
N TYR A 7 -1.68 -3.77 -9.65
CA TYR A 7 -0.45 -3.92 -8.88
C TYR A 7 0.12 -5.32 -9.05
N GLN A 8 0.64 -5.66 -10.23
CA GLN A 8 1.41 -6.91 -10.40
C GLN A 8 2.86 -6.70 -9.98
N GLY A 9 3.38 -7.58 -9.12
CA GLY A 9 4.73 -7.47 -8.58
C GLY A 9 4.97 -6.11 -7.92
N ASP A 10 5.94 -5.37 -8.42
CA ASP A 10 6.33 -4.05 -7.91
C ASP A 10 5.40 -2.90 -8.36
N GLY A 11 4.39 -3.19 -9.19
CA GLY A 11 3.36 -2.24 -9.61
C GLY A 11 3.89 -1.10 -10.50
N ARG A 12 5.15 -1.15 -10.95
CA ARG A 12 5.76 -0.06 -11.73
C ARG A 12 4.96 0.36 -12.96
N PRO A 13 4.38 -0.55 -13.78
CA PRO A 13 3.60 -0.14 -14.95
C PRO A 13 2.43 0.80 -14.59
N PHE A 14 1.73 0.50 -13.49
CA PHE A 14 0.65 1.36 -13.00
C PHE A 14 1.18 2.69 -12.46
N TRP A 15 2.22 2.66 -11.62
CA TRP A 15 2.77 3.88 -11.05
C TRP A 15 3.39 4.82 -12.08
N ARG A 16 3.92 4.30 -13.20
CA ARG A 16 4.40 5.13 -14.31
C ARG A 16 3.29 6.00 -14.88
N ILE A 17 2.09 5.45 -15.03
CA ILE A 17 0.91 6.18 -15.50
C ILE A 17 0.56 7.26 -14.48
N VAL A 18 0.44 6.89 -13.19
CA VAL A 18 0.08 7.83 -12.12
C VAL A 18 1.07 9.00 -12.03
N VAL A 19 2.38 8.73 -12.07
CA VAL A 19 3.41 9.77 -12.01
C VAL A 19 3.31 10.67 -13.24
N ALA A 20 3.20 10.11 -14.44
CA ALA A 20 3.09 10.89 -15.67
C ALA A 20 1.83 11.78 -15.68
N GLU A 21 0.66 11.26 -15.30
CA GLU A 21 -0.59 12.02 -15.23
C GLU A 21 -0.54 13.12 -14.15
N SER A 22 0.15 12.87 -13.03
CA SER A 22 0.22 13.83 -11.91
C SER A 22 1.25 14.94 -12.11
N THR A 23 2.26 14.72 -12.96
CA THR A 23 3.44 15.59 -13.08
C THR A 23 3.67 16.09 -14.50
N ASP A 24 2.91 15.60 -15.48
CA ASP A 24 3.11 15.81 -16.92
C ASP A 24 4.53 15.41 -17.39
N CYS A 25 5.15 14.42 -16.72
CA CYS A 25 6.51 13.97 -16.98
C CYS A 25 6.58 12.45 -17.22
N THR A 26 7.08 12.06 -18.39
CA THR A 26 7.29 10.64 -18.77
C THR A 26 8.75 10.20 -18.66
N ASN A 27 9.62 11.05 -18.12
CA ASN A 27 11.05 10.74 -17.99
C ASN A 27 11.28 9.56 -17.03
N ASN A 28 12.05 8.56 -17.50
CA ASN A 28 12.30 7.34 -16.72
C ASN A 28 13.10 7.58 -15.44
N TYR A 29 14.10 8.46 -15.47
CA TYR A 29 14.91 8.78 -14.30
C TYR A 29 14.06 9.47 -13.23
N TYR A 30 13.25 10.45 -13.64
CA TYR A 30 12.29 11.12 -12.76
C TYR A 30 11.29 10.13 -12.13
N PHE A 31 10.73 9.21 -12.93
CA PHE A 31 9.88 8.15 -12.39
C PHE A 31 10.60 7.31 -11.33
N GLU A 32 11.84 6.89 -11.60
CA GLU A 32 12.61 6.08 -10.65
C GLU A 32 12.85 6.82 -9.33
N GLU A 33 13.22 8.10 -9.38
CA GLU A 33 13.41 8.92 -8.17
C GLU A 33 12.12 9.00 -7.33
N VAL A 34 10.98 9.31 -7.96
CA VAL A 34 9.69 9.39 -7.28
C VAL A 34 9.27 8.03 -6.73
N TYR A 35 9.42 6.96 -7.52
CA TYR A 35 9.07 5.61 -7.12
C TYR A 35 9.88 5.13 -5.90
N GLN A 36 11.19 5.41 -5.88
CA GLN A 36 12.04 5.08 -4.74
C GLN A 36 11.70 5.94 -3.52
N TYR A 37 11.51 7.26 -3.69
CA TYR A 37 11.15 8.16 -2.59
C TYR A 37 9.92 7.66 -1.82
N TYR A 38 8.84 7.30 -2.52
CA TYR A 38 7.62 6.79 -1.88
C TYR A 38 7.73 5.35 -1.34
N ALA A 39 8.87 4.67 -1.51
CA ALA A 39 9.15 3.38 -0.87
C ALA A 39 9.71 3.52 0.56
N HIS A 40 9.95 4.75 1.02
CA HIS A 40 10.45 5.07 2.35
C HIS A 40 9.35 5.66 3.23
N GLY A 41 9.30 5.26 4.51
CA GLY A 41 8.26 5.72 5.43
C GLY A 41 8.29 7.22 5.75
N ASP A 42 9.40 7.91 5.53
CA ASP A 42 9.55 9.36 5.71
C ASP A 42 8.75 10.18 4.68
N ALA A 43 8.46 9.60 3.51
CA ALA A 43 7.53 10.17 2.53
C ALA A 43 6.06 10.12 2.99
N TRP A 44 5.77 9.42 4.09
CA TRP A 44 4.41 9.18 4.59
C TRP A 44 4.24 9.68 6.02
N ARG A 45 3.00 10.00 6.38
CA ARG A 45 2.62 10.32 7.76
C ARG A 45 1.28 9.69 8.07
N LEU A 46 1.14 9.17 9.29
CA LEU A 46 -0.15 8.76 9.79
C LEU A 46 -1.06 9.98 9.94
N PRO A 47 -2.34 9.91 9.51
CA PRO A 47 -3.29 10.97 9.80
C PRO A 47 -3.40 11.22 11.32
N PRO A 48 -3.70 12.47 11.74
CA PRO A 48 -3.91 12.78 13.15
C PRO A 48 -4.90 11.81 13.80
N GLY A 49 -4.53 11.25 14.96
CA GLY A 49 -5.36 10.30 15.70
C GLY A 49 -5.29 8.84 15.23
N ALA A 50 -4.78 8.55 14.03
CA ALA A 50 -4.78 7.17 13.49
C ALA A 50 -4.06 6.17 14.40
N TYR A 51 -2.87 6.53 14.90
CA TYR A 51 -2.12 5.68 15.83
C TYR A 51 -2.90 5.39 17.11
N LYS A 52 -3.50 6.45 17.71
CA LYS A 52 -4.29 6.33 18.93
C LYS A 52 -5.49 5.40 18.71
N THR A 53 -6.23 5.59 17.63
CA THR A 53 -7.39 4.75 17.29
C THR A 53 -7.00 3.29 17.10
N LEU A 54 -5.92 3.01 16.36
CA LEU A 54 -5.43 1.64 16.17
C LEU A 54 -5.04 0.99 17.51
N ARG A 55 -4.43 1.77 18.42
CA ARG A 55 -4.05 1.27 19.75
C ARG A 55 -5.28 1.00 20.61
N ASP A 56 -6.20 1.97 20.70
CA ASP A 56 -7.43 1.83 21.49
C ASP A 56 -8.24 0.59 21.05
N LEU A 57 -8.34 0.33 19.74
CA LEU A 57 -9.02 -0.86 19.21
C LEU A 57 -8.30 -2.16 19.61
N LYS A 58 -6.97 -2.19 19.52
CA LYS A 58 -6.17 -3.35 19.90
C LYS A 58 -6.28 -3.63 21.40
N ASP A 59 -6.24 -2.59 22.23
CA ASP A 59 -6.38 -2.69 23.69
C ASP A 59 -7.79 -3.15 24.11
N ALA A 60 -8.81 -2.82 23.30
CA ALA A 60 -10.17 -3.35 23.43
C ALA A 60 -10.34 -4.80 22.93
N GLY A 61 -9.27 -5.45 22.46
CA GLY A 61 -9.30 -6.82 21.96
C GLY A 61 -9.85 -6.98 20.54
N VAL A 62 -10.05 -5.89 19.80
CA VAL A 62 -10.51 -5.94 18.40
C VAL A 62 -9.39 -6.44 17.50
N LYS A 63 -9.71 -7.42 16.64
CA LYS A 63 -8.80 -7.90 15.61
C LYS A 63 -8.71 -6.89 14.46
N LEU A 64 -7.49 -6.52 14.08
CA LEU A 64 -7.22 -5.50 13.08
C LEU A 64 -6.56 -6.10 11.85
N ALA A 65 -6.99 -5.69 10.67
CA ALA A 65 -6.39 -6.13 9.41
C ALA A 65 -6.22 -4.96 8.43
N VAL A 66 -5.13 -5.01 7.65
CA VAL A 66 -4.98 -4.19 6.44
C VAL A 66 -5.38 -5.03 5.23
N VAL A 67 -6.27 -4.52 4.39
CA VAL A 67 -6.60 -5.11 3.08
C VAL A 67 -6.41 -4.02 2.02
N SER A 68 -5.34 -4.10 1.22
CA SER A 68 -4.93 -3.00 0.35
C SER A 68 -4.69 -3.42 -1.10
N ASN A 69 -5.20 -2.61 -2.03
CA ASN A 69 -4.80 -2.70 -3.42
C ASN A 69 -3.48 -1.94 -3.57
N PHE A 70 -2.36 -2.63 -3.40
CA PHE A 70 -1.03 -2.04 -3.37
C PHE A 70 0.01 -3.03 -3.90
N ASP A 71 1.20 -2.52 -4.24
CA ASP A 71 2.36 -3.33 -4.61
C ASP A 71 3.16 -3.83 -3.40
N THR A 72 4.25 -4.54 -3.69
CA THR A 72 5.12 -5.23 -2.72
C THR A 72 5.77 -4.31 -1.67
N ARG A 73 5.76 -2.99 -1.85
CA ARG A 73 6.39 -2.04 -0.91
C ARG A 73 5.59 -1.84 0.38
N LEU A 74 4.29 -2.15 0.42
CA LEU A 74 3.43 -1.77 1.55
C LEU A 74 3.89 -2.36 2.89
N ARG A 75 4.37 -3.61 2.94
CA ARG A 75 4.84 -4.21 4.19
C ARG A 75 5.99 -3.43 4.81
N LYS A 76 6.95 -3.01 3.99
CA LYS A 76 8.07 -2.17 4.44
C LYS A 76 7.55 -0.82 4.93
N LEU A 77 6.64 -0.18 4.21
CA LEU A 77 6.06 1.10 4.63
C LEU A 77 5.35 1.02 5.99
N LEU A 78 4.56 -0.03 6.23
CA LEU A 78 3.89 -0.22 7.53
C LEU A 78 4.89 -0.46 8.67
N LYS A 79 6.05 -1.08 8.38
CA LYS A 79 7.14 -1.25 9.34
C LYS A 79 7.86 0.08 9.62
N ASP A 80 8.19 0.83 8.59
CA ASP A 80 8.85 2.14 8.70
C ASP A 80 7.96 3.14 9.47
N LEU A 81 6.63 3.02 9.34
CA LEU A 81 5.65 3.80 10.10
C LEU A 81 5.38 3.27 11.52
N HIS A 82 6.06 2.20 11.94
CA HIS A 82 5.93 1.56 13.26
C HIS A 82 4.51 1.12 13.64
N ILE A 83 3.70 0.73 12.64
CA ILE A 83 2.32 0.25 12.85
C ILE A 83 2.08 -1.18 12.36
N SER A 84 3.05 -1.82 11.71
CA SER A 84 2.89 -3.20 11.21
C SER A 84 2.42 -4.16 12.29
N ASP A 85 2.95 -4.07 13.52
CA ASP A 85 2.63 -4.98 14.63
C ASP A 85 1.27 -4.68 15.29
N MET A 86 0.56 -3.64 14.84
CA MET A 86 -0.79 -3.34 15.31
C MET A 86 -1.85 -4.19 14.62
N PHE A 87 -1.53 -4.81 13.48
CA PHE A 87 -2.45 -5.60 12.69
C PHE A 87 -2.22 -7.10 12.87
N ASP A 88 -3.30 -7.87 13.05
CA ASP A 88 -3.29 -9.33 13.07
C ASP A 88 -3.12 -9.93 11.66
N ALA A 89 -3.52 -9.18 10.62
CA ALA A 89 -3.35 -9.59 9.22
C ALA A 89 -3.03 -8.39 8.32
N ILE A 90 -2.18 -8.63 7.31
CA ILE A 90 -1.88 -7.68 6.24
C ILE A 90 -2.02 -8.42 4.92
N VAL A 91 -3.02 -8.05 4.13
CA VAL A 91 -3.38 -8.62 2.82
C VAL A 91 -3.14 -7.57 1.75
N ILE A 92 -2.27 -7.89 0.80
CA ILE A 92 -1.83 -6.97 -0.26
C ILE A 92 -2.16 -7.60 -1.61
N SER A 93 -2.84 -6.86 -2.48
CA SER A 93 -3.33 -7.39 -3.76
C SER A 93 -2.23 -7.97 -4.66
N SER A 94 -1.04 -7.37 -4.64
CA SER A 94 0.12 -7.87 -5.40
C SER A 94 0.65 -9.21 -4.90
N GLU A 95 0.44 -9.53 -3.62
CA GLU A 95 0.87 -10.79 -3.00
C GLU A 95 -0.16 -11.90 -3.20
N VAL A 96 -1.45 -11.56 -3.16
CA VAL A 96 -2.55 -12.55 -3.23
C VAL A 96 -3.17 -12.68 -4.62
N GLY A 97 -2.82 -11.81 -5.57
CA GLY A 97 -3.29 -11.87 -6.96
C GLY A 97 -4.72 -11.35 -7.19
N HIS A 98 -5.39 -10.84 -6.15
CA HIS A 98 -6.74 -10.30 -6.21
C HIS A 98 -6.79 -8.88 -5.63
N GLU A 99 -7.50 -7.97 -6.29
CA GLU A 99 -7.73 -6.60 -5.80
C GLU A 99 -9.19 -6.40 -5.38
N LYS A 100 -9.43 -5.53 -4.38
CA LYS A 100 -10.78 -5.01 -4.11
C LYS A 100 -11.34 -4.36 -5.39
N PRO A 101 -12.61 -4.58 -5.74
CA PRO A 101 -13.67 -5.19 -4.92
C PRO A 101 -13.85 -6.70 -5.11
N ALA A 102 -12.89 -7.42 -5.70
CA ALA A 102 -13.02 -8.86 -5.90
C ALA A 102 -13.15 -9.58 -4.54
N PRO A 103 -14.09 -10.53 -4.40
CA PRO A 103 -14.38 -11.15 -3.10
C PRO A 103 -13.21 -11.99 -2.56
N GLU A 104 -12.32 -12.48 -3.42
CA GLU A 104 -11.20 -13.36 -3.05
C GLU A 104 -10.20 -12.68 -2.10
N ILE A 105 -10.04 -11.35 -2.16
CA ILE A 105 -9.14 -10.63 -1.24
C ILE A 105 -9.68 -10.57 0.21
N PHE A 106 -10.94 -10.98 0.43
CA PHE A 106 -11.60 -10.96 1.74
C PHE A 106 -11.86 -12.36 2.33
N LYS A 107 -11.51 -13.42 1.60
CA LYS A 107 -11.70 -14.82 2.01
C LYS A 107 -10.41 -15.37 2.63
#